data_AF-A0A0A9DB96-F1
#
_entry.id   AF-A0A0A9DB96-F1
#
_cell.length_a   1.000
_cell.length_b   1.000
_cell.length_c   1.000
_cell.angle_alpha   90.00
_cell.angle_beta   90.00
_cell.angle_gamma   90.00
#
_symmetry.space_group_name_H-M   'P 1'
#
loop_
_entity.id
_entity.type
_entity.pdbx_description
1 polymer ?
#
loop_
_entity_poly.entity_id
_entity_poly.type
_entity_poly.pdbx_seq_one_letter_code
_entity_poly.pdbx_strand_id
1 'polypeptide(L)' 'MASRVKEDERNERIIRGLLKLPANKRCINCNNLGPQYVCTNFWTFVCTNCSGAQ' A
#
# COMPACT_ATOMS: atom_id res chain seq x y z
N MET A 1 15.42 -12.94 14.59
CA MET A 1 14.54 -11.74 14.68
C MET A 1 15.13 -10.53 13.96
N ALA A 2 16.41 -10.18 14.13
CA ALA A 2 17.03 -9.03 13.45
C ALA A 2 16.90 -8.99 11.91
N SER A 3 16.93 -10.15 11.23
CA SER A 3 16.75 -10.21 9.76
C SER A 3 15.36 -9.78 9.29
N ARG A 4 14.31 -10.01 10.08
CA ARG A 4 12.93 -9.65 9.70
C ARG A 4 12.72 -8.14 9.75
N VAL A 5 13.27 -7.49 10.77
CA VAL A 5 13.24 -6.02 10.91
C VAL A 5 13.85 -5.33 9.70
N LYS A 6 15.01 -5.82 9.22
CA LYS A 6 15.68 -5.25 8.03
C LYS A 6 14.85 -5.40 6.75
N GLU A 7 14.08 -6.49 6.64
CA GLU A 7 13.19 -6.73 5.51
C GLU A 7 11.96 -5.83 5.58
N ASP A 8 11.35 -5.70 6.75
CA ASP A 8 10.19 -4.83 6.99
C ASP A 8 10.54 -3.36 6.67
N GLU A 9 11.70 -2.88 7.12
CA GLU A 9 12.20 -1.53 6.78
C GLU A 9 12.38 -1.33 5.27
N ARG A 10 12.90 -2.35 4.57
CA ARG A 10 13.08 -2.30 3.12
C ARG A 10 11.72 -2.25 2.42
N ASN A 11 10.79 -3.08 2.84
CA ASN A 11 9.44 -3.15 2.27
C ASN A 11 8.69 -1.83 2.48
N GLU A 12 8.77 -1.25 3.67
CA GLU A 12 8.16 0.03 3.97
C GLU A 12 8.71 1.17 3.09
N ARG A 13 10.04 1.22 2.88
CA ARG A 13 10.66 2.19 1.97
C ARG A 13 10.15 2.05 0.53
N ILE A 14 10.00 0.81 0.04
CA ILE A 14 9.49 0.53 -1.31
C ILE A 14 8.03 0.98 -1.43
N ILE A 15 7.17 0.59 -0.48
CA ILE A 15 5.74 0.95 -0.48
C ILE A 15 5.55 2.47 -0.43
N ARG A 16 6.29 3.17 0.44
CA ARG A 16 6.28 4.65 0.51
C ARG A 16 6.76 5.30 -0.79
N GLY A 17 7.70 4.67 -1.50
CA GLY A 17 8.14 5.10 -2.84
C GLY A 17 7.02 4.95 -3.87
N LEU A 18 6.36 3.79 -3.89
CA LEU A 18 5.25 3.49 -4.81
C LEU A 18 4.06 4.45 -4.62
N LEU A 19 3.73 4.84 -3.38
CA LEU A 19 2.67 5.82 -3.08
C LEU A 19 2.90 7.21 -3.69
N LYS A 20 4.15 7.56 -4.06
CA LYS A 20 4.46 8.85 -4.71
C LYS A 20 4.01 8.88 -6.17
N LEU A 21 3.87 7.73 -6.81
CA LEU A 21 3.45 7.64 -8.21
C LEU A 21 2.01 8.16 -8.35
N PRO A 22 1.69 8.99 -9.36
CA PRO A 22 0.36 9.57 -9.53
C PRO A 22 -0.78 8.54 -9.52
N ALA A 23 -0.56 7.36 -10.13
CA ALA A 23 -1.53 6.27 -10.19
C ALA A 23 -1.89 5.67 -8.82
N ASN A 24 -0.99 5.79 -7.83
CA ASN A 24 -1.13 5.16 -6.52
C ASN A 24 -1.63 6.13 -5.43
N LYS A 25 -1.91 7.39 -5.80
CA LYS A 25 -2.38 8.41 -4.84
C LYS A 25 -3.82 8.20 -4.38
N ARG A 26 -4.57 7.32 -5.05
CA ARG A 26 -6.00 7.10 -4.84
C ARG A 26 -6.29 5.62 -4.65
N CYS A 27 -7.27 5.32 -3.80
CA CYS A 27 -7.81 3.99 -3.63
C CYS A 27 -8.39 3.49 -4.96
N ILE A 28 -8.01 2.28 -5.39
CA ILE A 28 -8.50 1.72 -6.65
C ILE A 28 -10.02 1.48 -6.66
N ASN A 29 -10.62 1.25 -5.49
CA ASN A 29 -12.05 0.89 -5.38
C ASN A 29 -12.98 2.11 -5.31
N CYS A 30 -12.56 3.20 -4.66
CA CYS A 30 -13.44 4.37 -4.42
C CYS A 30 -12.83 5.71 -4.83
N ASN A 31 -11.62 5.69 -5.39
CA ASN A 31 -10.90 6.86 -5.89
C ASN A 31 -10.59 7.97 -4.84
N ASN A 32 -10.85 7.71 -3.56
CA ASN A 32 -10.47 8.60 -2.46
C ASN A 32 -8.94 8.68 -2.32
N LEU A 33 -8.46 9.87 -1.93
CA LEU A 33 -7.03 10.13 -1.73
C LEU A 33 -6.47 9.38 -0.53
N GLY A 34 -5.17 9.07 -0.59
CA GLY A 34 -4.42 8.56 0.55
C GLY A 34 -4.75 7.12 0.94
N PRO A 35 -4.65 6.14 0.02
CA PRO A 35 -4.78 4.73 0.38
C PRO A 35 -3.78 4.35 1.49
N GLN A 36 -4.21 3.48 2.41
CA GLN A 36 -3.45 3.10 3.60
C GLN A 36 -2.95 1.65 3.55
N TYR A 37 -3.54 0.84 2.67
CA TYR A 37 -3.26 -0.59 2.56
C TYR A 37 -2.82 -0.95 1.15
N VAL A 38 -2.07 -2.04 1.05
CA VAL A 38 -1.68 -2.66 -0.21
C VAL A 38 -2.28 -4.06 -0.26
N CYS A 39 -3.05 -4.35 -1.31
CA CYS A 39 -3.42 -5.71 -1.65
C CYS A 39 -2.28 -6.36 -2.43
N THR A 40 -1.55 -7.29 -1.82
CA THR A 40 -0.40 -7.96 -2.45
C THR A 40 -0.78 -8.97 -3.53
N ASN A 41 -2.02 -9.46 -3.53
CA ASN A 41 -2.52 -10.37 -4.56
C ASN A 41 -2.74 -9.66 -5.90
N PHE A 42 -3.27 -8.43 -5.85
CA PHE A 42 -3.61 -7.65 -7.03
C PHE A 42 -2.66 -6.47 -7.28
N TRP A 43 -1.69 -6.24 -6.39
CA TRP A 43 -0.72 -5.15 -6.46
C TRP A 43 -1.38 -3.76 -6.47
N THR A 44 -2.47 -3.60 -5.73
CA THR A 44 -3.27 -2.38 -5.71
C THR A 44 -3.22 -1.67 -4.35
N PHE A 45 -3.39 -0.35 -4.40
CA PHE A 45 -3.53 0.48 -3.21
C PHE A 45 -5.00 0.69 -2.85
N VAL A 46 -5.37 0.43 -1.59
CA VAL A 46 -6.75 0.54 -1.09
C VAL A 46 -6.81 1.38 0.19
N CYS A 47 -7.91 2.10 0.38
CA CYS A 47 -8.16 2.82 1.63
C CYS A 47 -8.69 1.88 2.72
N THR A 48 -8.66 2.34 3.97
CA THR A 48 -9.15 1.60 5.14
C THR A 48 -10.60 1.11 4.99
N ASN A 49 -11.45 1.88 4.33
CA ASN A 49 -12.85 1.50 4.15
C ASN A 49 -13.03 0.39 3.10
N CYS A 50 -12.10 0.30 2.13
CA CYS A 50 -12.17 -0.66 1.04
C CYS A 50 -11.29 -1.90 1.28
N SER A 51 -10.39 -1.88 2.27
CA SER A 51 -9.51 -3.02 2.58
C SER A 51 -10.26 -4.24 3.10
N GLY A 52 -11.44 -4.05 3.72
CA GLY A 52 -12.31 -5.13 4.17
C GLY A 52 -13.25 -5.70 3.10
N ALA A 53 -13.24 -5.14 1.88
CA ALA A 53 -14.09 -5.57 0.78
C ALA A 53 -13.40 -6.60 -0.15
N GLN A 54 -12.37 -7.28 0.36
CA GLN A 54 -11.64 -8.33 -0.37
C GLN A 54 -12.30 -9.70 -0.23
#